data_AF-A0A7I8CTZ0-F1
#
_entry.id   AF-A0A7I8CTZ0-F1
#
_cell.length_a   1.000
_cell.length_b   1.000
_cell.length_c   1.000
_cell.angle_alpha   90.00
_cell.angle_beta   90.00
_cell.angle_gamma   90.00
#
_symmetry.space_group_name_H-M   'P 1'
#
loop_
_entity.id
_entity.type
_entity.pdbx_description
1 polymer ?
#
loop_
_entity_poly.entity_id
_entity_poly.type
_entity_poly.pdbx_seq_one_letter_code
_entity_poly.pdbx_strand_id
1 'polypeptide(L)'
;MGIGMQIVYLGFCGTARLEGEAAAQLVRLERYSGLLSNCHLAIEQVHSPSAKPSYEVRLDLITRARELKPIEHCSSEDAEQAVRWAFDAAEKELQATQNASKQRRQ
;
A
#
# COMPACT_ATOMS: atom_id res chain seq x y z
N MET A 1 -1.78 17.60 -8.55
CA MET A 1 -2.05 16.33 -9.25
C MET A 1 -1.61 15.23 -8.30
N GLY A 2 -2.52 14.70 -7.51
CA GLY A 2 -2.21 13.68 -6.49
C GLY A 2 -2.04 12.29 -7.08
N ILE A 3 -1.69 11.34 -6.22
CA ILE A 3 -1.63 9.90 -6.49
C ILE A 3 -3.05 9.37 -6.34
N GLY A 4 -3.56 8.73 -7.40
CA GLY A 4 -4.80 7.97 -7.30
C GLY A 4 -4.57 6.65 -6.56
N MET A 5 -5.63 6.09 -5.99
CA MET A 5 -5.60 4.79 -5.35
C MET A 5 -6.73 3.92 -5.90
N GLN A 6 -6.38 2.69 -6.27
CA GLN A 6 -7.36 1.64 -6.56
C GLN A 6 -7.35 0.64 -5.42
N ILE A 7 -8.50 0.39 -4.80
CA ILE A 7 -8.65 -0.64 -3.77
C ILE A 7 -9.42 -1.82 -4.35
N VAL A 8 -8.96 -3.03 -4.05
CA VAL A 8 -9.63 -4.29 -4.38
C VAL A 8 -9.75 -5.15 -3.13
N TYR A 9 -10.94 -5.71 -2.92
CA TYR A 9 -11.24 -6.60 -1.80
C TYR A 9 -11.46 -8.02 -2.32
N LEU A 10 -10.75 -9.01 -1.76
CA LEU A 10 -10.85 -10.42 -2.12
C LEU A 10 -11.36 -11.22 -0.92
N GLY A 11 -12.43 -12.00 -1.14
CA GLY A 11 -13.02 -12.85 -0.11
C GLY A 11 -13.93 -12.12 0.90
N PHE A 12 -14.05 -10.79 0.84
CA PHE A 12 -14.94 -10.02 1.70
C PHE A 12 -15.38 -8.69 1.07
N CYS A 13 -16.35 -8.01 1.71
CA CYS A 13 -16.77 -6.68 1.31
C CYS A 13 -15.96 -5.61 2.05
N GLY A 14 -15.46 -4.62 1.31
CA GLY A 14 -14.83 -3.43 1.86
C GLY A 14 -15.72 -2.72 2.88
N THR A 15 -15.10 -2.09 3.86
CA THR A 15 -15.80 -1.29 4.87
C THR A 15 -15.35 0.17 4.78
N ALA A 16 -16.25 1.10 5.10
CA ALA A 16 -15.93 2.53 5.13
C ALA A 16 -14.74 2.86 6.06
N ARG A 17 -14.53 2.05 7.10
CA ARG A 17 -13.40 2.18 8.02
C ARG A 17 -12.07 1.85 7.33
N LEU A 18 -12.03 0.78 6.54
CA LEU A 18 -10.85 0.41 5.75
C LEU A 18 -10.56 1.43 4.65
N GLU A 19 -11.60 1.91 3.95
CA GLU A 19 -11.43 2.95 2.94
C GLU A 19 -10.91 4.25 3.55
N GLY A 20 -11.44 4.64 4.72
CA GLY A 20 -10.99 5.81 5.47
C GLY A 20 -9.53 5.69 5.92
N GLU A 21 -9.13 4.52 6.42
CA GLU A 21 -7.73 4.25 6.81
C GLU A 21 -6.82 4.29 5.57
N ALA A 22 -7.18 3.62 4.48
CA ALA A 22 -6.40 3.63 3.25
C ALA A 22 -6.26 5.05 2.68
N ALA A 23 -7.32 5.86 2.73
CA ALA A 23 -7.27 7.27 2.33
C ALA A 23 -6.32 8.09 3.22
N ALA A 24 -6.35 7.89 4.53
CA ALA A 24 -5.43 8.55 5.45
C ALA A 24 -3.97 8.17 5.17
N GLN A 25 -3.71 6.90 4.86
CA GLN A 25 -2.37 6.43 4.50
C GLN A 25 -1.92 6.95 3.11
N LEU A 26 -2.84 7.08 2.14
CA LEU A 26 -2.55 7.64 0.83
C LEU A 26 -2.04 9.09 0.91
N VAL A 27 -2.62 9.91 1.80
CA VAL A 27 -2.17 11.30 2.03
C VAL A 27 -0.68 11.34 2.43
N ARG A 28 -0.18 10.31 3.14
CA ARG A 28 1.25 10.22 3.46
C ARG A 28 2.10 9.97 2.22
N LEU A 29 1.61 9.19 1.26
CA LEU A 29 2.30 8.91 0.00
C LEU A 29 2.28 10.08 -0.98
N GLU A 30 1.30 11.01 -0.88
CA GLU A 30 1.19 12.20 -1.75
C GLU A 30 2.48 13.03 -1.85
N ARG A 31 3.29 13.04 -0.78
CA ARG A 31 4.60 13.72 -0.76
C ARG A 31 5.59 13.14 -1.80
N TYR A 32 5.36 11.92 -2.26
CA TYR A 32 6.12 11.23 -3.30
C TYR A 32 5.40 11.23 -4.66
N SER A 33 4.40 12.10 -4.85
CA SER A 33 3.67 12.26 -6.13
C SER A 33 4.55 12.62 -7.34
N GLY A 34 5.80 13.04 -7.11
CA GLY A 34 6.81 13.21 -8.15
C GLY A 34 7.43 11.89 -8.66
N LEU A 35 7.38 10.83 -7.85
CA LEU A 35 7.90 9.49 -8.18
C LEU A 35 6.79 8.53 -8.61
N LEU A 36 5.60 8.70 -8.02
CA LEU A 36 4.45 7.83 -8.23
C LEU A 36 3.41 8.48 -9.13
N SER A 37 2.72 7.65 -9.90
CA SER A 37 1.55 8.03 -10.67
C SER A 37 0.25 7.54 -10.02
N ASN A 38 0.27 6.34 -9.43
CA ASN A 38 -0.91 5.69 -8.85
C ASN A 38 -0.47 4.63 -7.83
N CYS A 39 -1.37 4.12 -7.01
CA CYS A 39 -1.14 2.91 -6.22
C CYS A 39 -2.35 1.97 -6.27
N HIS A 40 -2.09 0.69 -6.07
CA HIS A 40 -3.10 -0.36 -6.02
C HIS A 40 -2.99 -1.10 -4.69
N LEU A 41 -4.09 -1.15 -3.94
CA LEU A 41 -4.18 -1.79 -2.64
C LEU A 41 -5.14 -2.97 -2.77
N ALA A 42 -4.60 -4.19 -2.65
CA ALA A 42 -5.39 -5.40 -2.57
C ALA A 42 -5.45 -5.88 -1.12
N ILE A 43 -6.66 -6.19 -0.64
CA ILE A 43 -6.90 -6.73 0.69
C ILE A 43 -7.63 -8.05 0.52
N GLU A 44 -7.03 -9.14 1.00
CA GLU A 44 -7.56 -10.49 0.91
C GLU A 44 -7.86 -11.03 2.30
N GLN A 45 -9.04 -11.62 2.48
CA GLN A 45 -9.36 -12.38 3.68
C GLN A 45 -8.95 -13.84 3.48
N VAL A 46 -7.95 -14.27 4.24
CA VAL A 46 -7.46 -15.65 4.24
C VAL A 46 -8.13 -16.40 5.40
N HIS A 47 -8.93 -17.40 5.04
CA HIS A 47 -9.56 -18.30 6.01
C HIS A 47 -8.66 -19.50 6.27
N SER A 48 -8.25 -19.68 7.53
CA SER A 48 -7.59 -20.90 7.97
C SER A 48 -8.59 -21.78 8.71
N PRO A 49 -8.70 -23.09 8.40
CA PRO A 49 -9.69 -23.99 8.99
C PRO A 49 -9.54 -24.18 10.51
N SER A 50 -8.39 -23.81 11.08
CA SER A 50 -8.06 -24.02 12.50
C SER A 50 -7.70 -22.73 13.25
N ALA A 51 -7.76 -21.56 12.59
CA ALA A 51 -7.33 -20.29 13.16
C ALA A 51 -8.33 -19.17 12.83
N LYS A 52 -8.16 -18.04 13.51
CA LYS A 52 -8.91 -16.81 13.20
C LYS A 52 -8.62 -16.37 11.76
N PRO A 53 -9.60 -15.74 11.07
CA PRO A 53 -9.35 -15.18 9.75
C PRO A 53 -8.25 -14.14 9.82
N SER A 54 -7.26 -14.25 8.95
CA SER A 54 -6.20 -13.27 8.78
C SER A 54 -6.44 -12.48 7.50
N TYR A 55 -6.05 -11.22 7.50
CA TYR A 55 -6.10 -10.36 6.33
C TYR A 55 -4.70 -10.20 5.76
N GLU A 56 -4.56 -10.51 4.49
CA GLU A 56 -3.34 -10.25 3.73
C GLU A 56 -3.55 -8.97 2.91
N VAL A 57 -2.60 -8.05 3.03
CA VAL A 57 -2.63 -6.76 2.33
C VAL A 57 -1.42 -6.66 1.43
N ARG A 58 -1.67 -6.29 0.19
CA ARG A 58 -0.66 -6.09 -0.85
C ARG A 58 -0.81 -4.68 -1.41
N LEU A 59 0.28 -3.94 -1.39
CA LEU A 59 0.35 -2.59 -1.94
C LEU A 59 1.30 -2.59 -3.13
N ASP A 60 0.77 -2.29 -4.31
CA ASP A 60 1.55 -2.11 -5.52
C ASP A 60 1.67 -0.62 -5.83
N LEU A 61 2.91 -0.12 -5.91
CA LEU A 61 3.18 1.26 -6.30
C LEU A 61 3.36 1.34 -7.81
N ILE A 62 2.69 2.28 -8.47
CA ILE A 62 2.85 2.52 -9.90
C ILE A 62 3.70 3.77 -10.08
N THR A 63 4.92 3.59 -10.58
CA THR A 63 5.85 4.70 -10.83
C THR A 63 5.38 5.53 -12.04
N ARG A 64 5.94 6.73 -12.20
CA ARG A 64 5.71 7.57 -13.39
C ARG A 64 6.18 6.92 -14.69
N ALA A 65 7.11 5.96 -14.61
CA ALA A 65 7.54 5.15 -15.74
C ALA A 65 6.53 4.05 -16.11
N ARG A 66 5.37 3.99 -15.43
CA ARG A 66 4.35 2.94 -15.54
C ARG A 66 4.87 1.56 -15.13
N GLU A 67 5.88 1.54 -14.29
CA GLU A 67 6.37 0.29 -13.69
C GLU A 67 5.57 0.01 -12.43
N LEU A 68 5.10 -1.24 -12.30
CA LEU A 68 4.49 -1.76 -11.10
C LEU A 68 5.57 -2.26 -10.17
N LYS A 69 5.60 -1.70 -8.95
CA LYS A 69 6.54 -2.08 -7.90
C LYS A 69 5.74 -2.65 -6.72
N PRO A 70 5.65 -3.98 -6.59
CA PRO A 70 4.99 -4.61 -5.46
C PRO A 70 5.79 -4.37 -4.18
N ILE A 71 5.12 -3.97 -3.11
CA ILE A 71 5.68 -3.87 -1.76
C ILE A 71 5.49 -5.22 -1.05
N GLU A 72 6.28 -5.47 -0.01
CA GLU A 72 6.10 -6.63 0.86
C GLU A 72 4.65 -6.77 1.33
N HIS A 73 4.12 -7.99 1.21
CA HIS A 73 2.78 -8.31 1.68
C HIS A 73 2.76 -8.30 3.21
N CYS A 74 1.71 -7.72 3.78
CA CYS A 74 1.53 -7.62 5.22
C CYS A 74 0.32 -8.44 5.63
N SER A 75 0.50 -9.40 6.54
CA SER A 75 -0.58 -10.21 7.08
C SER A 75 -0.86 -9.86 8.54
N SER A 76 -2.12 -9.63 8.91
CA SER A 76 -2.54 -9.41 10.30
C SER A 76 -3.96 -9.92 10.55
N GLU A 77 -4.30 -10.22 11.80
CA GLU A 77 -5.69 -10.49 12.20
C GLU A 77 -6.59 -9.23 12.07
N ASP A 78 -5.97 -8.04 12.02
CA ASP A 78 -6.64 -6.75 11.86
C ASP A 78 -6.27 -6.13 10.50
N ALA A 79 -7.28 -5.96 9.64
CA ALA A 79 -7.11 -5.45 8.28
C ALA A 79 -6.57 -4.01 8.25
N GLU A 80 -6.97 -3.14 9.20
CA GLU A 80 -6.47 -1.76 9.27
C GLU A 80 -4.99 -1.72 9.64
N GLN A 81 -4.55 -2.59 10.58
CA GLN A 81 -3.14 -2.75 10.89
C GLN A 81 -2.34 -3.27 9.71
N ALA A 82 -2.83 -4.29 9.00
CA ALA A 82 -2.16 -4.82 7.82
C ALA A 82 -2.01 -3.73 6.73
N VAL A 83 -3.03 -2.90 6.53
CA VAL A 83 -2.97 -1.72 5.65
C VAL A 83 -1.88 -0.77 6.11
N ARG A 84 -1.86 -0.36 7.38
CA ARG A 84 -0.83 0.54 7.92
C ARG A 84 0.57 0.02 7.68
N TRP A 85 0.82 -1.26 7.95
CA TRP A 85 2.13 -1.88 7.75
C TRP A 85 2.56 -1.89 6.28
N ALA A 86 1.63 -2.16 5.34
CA ALA A 86 1.94 -2.13 3.92
C ALA A 86 2.34 -0.72 3.46
N PHE A 87 1.63 0.32 3.93
CA PHE A 87 1.97 1.71 3.63
C PHE A 87 3.28 2.17 4.30
N ASP A 88 3.57 1.71 5.52
CA ASP A 88 4.85 1.99 6.18
C ASP A 88 6.04 1.36 5.43
N ALA A 89 5.87 0.14 4.91
CA ALA A 89 6.87 -0.53 4.07
C ALA A 89 7.07 0.24 2.74
N ALA A 90 5.98 0.68 2.11
CA ALA A 90 6.03 1.50 0.89
C ALA A 90 6.77 2.82 1.11
N GLU A 91 6.51 3.51 2.24
CA GLU A 91 7.18 4.76 2.58
C GLU A 91 8.70 4.56 2.72
N LYS A 92 9.13 3.48 3.39
CA LYS A 92 10.55 3.13 3.52
C LYS A 92 11.22 2.89 2.17
N GLU A 93 10.57 2.17 1.26
CA GLU A 93 11.09 1.91 -0.09
C GLU A 93 11.20 3.20 -0.93
N LEU A 94 10.18 4.07 -0.84
CA LEU A 94 10.19 5.35 -1.54
C LEU A 94 11.26 6.28 -0.99
N GLN A 95 11.45 6.30 0.32
CA GLN A 95 12.51 7.08 0.97
C GLN A 95 13.90 6.57 0.55
N ALA A 96 14.12 5.26 0.51
CA ALA A 96 15.35 4.67 0.01
C ALA A 96 15.61 5.04 -1.46
N THR A 97 14.57 4.96 -2.31
CA THR A 97 14.66 5.32 -3.73
C THR A 97 14.93 6.82 -3.93
N GLN A 98 14.30 7.68 -3.13
CA GLN A 98 14.50 9.14 -3.17
C GLN A 98 15.92 9.51 -2.71
N ASN A 99 16.46 8.82 -1.70
CA ASN A 99 17.82 9.04 -1.22
C ASN A 99 18.85 8.60 -2.29
N ALA A 100 18.65 7.43 -2.91
CA ALA A 100 19.52 6.94 -3.97
C ALA A 100 19.53 7.85 -5.22
N SER A 101 18.38 8.43 -5.58
CA SER A 101 18.27 9.36 -6.72
C SER A 101 18.86 10.75 -6.43
N LYS A 102 18.78 11.24 -5.18
CA LYS A 102 19.50 12.46 -4.76
C LYS A 102 21.01 12.28 -4.82
N GLN A 103 21.53 11.10 -4.47
CA GLN A 103 22.96 10.83 -4.43
C GLN A 103 23.61 10.69 -5.82
N ARG A 104 22.83 10.33 -6.85
CA ARG A 104 23.32 10.31 -8.25
C ARG A 104 23.37 11.68 -8.94
N ARG A 105 22.80 12.72 -8.32
CA ARG A 105 22.78 14.09 -8.85
C ARG A 105 23.82 15.02 -8.19
N GLN A 106 24.59 14.52 -7.22
CA GLN A 106 25.80 15.16 -6.68
C GLN A 106 27.03 14.56 -7.34
#